data_AF-A0A6F9ALI5-F1
#
_entry.id   AF-A0A6F9ALI5-F1
#
_cell.length_a   1.000
_cell.length_b   1.000
_cell.length_c   1.000
_cell.angle_alpha   90.00
_cell.angle_beta   90.00
_cell.angle_gamma   90.00
#
_symmetry.space_group_name_H-M   'P 1'
#
loop_
_entity.id
_entity.type
_entity.pdbx_description
1 polymer ?
#
loop_
_entity_poly.entity_id
_entity_poly.type
_entity_poly.pdbx_seq_one_letter_code
_entity_poly.pdbx_strand_id
1 'polypeptide(L)'
;MYSCLSRGLRTKGRLCPGYASSQSPPWNVDPCTPSTHRRPERCLHSRISAGNLWQSLAHLLSGRAKQQPVAACLMSTSVRRRRLPSAFPVLDEALQPIHNDVFEANLRNSQACQQRYIEYMEKVKKGGGENAVKRHTQRNKKMLVTDRLRMLFDDGYYFELSPFAGMGLPYGDIPSAGCLTGIGKINGLWCVFIANDATVSGGTAYPITVKKQLRAQDVAIQNRLPCVYLVDSGGAFLPLQSEIFPDKNQGGRTFYNEAIMSAMKIPQTVMVHRIGTIFLGGPPLVKAATGEEVSPENLGGATLHAEVSGCVDHFASVEKEAYETTRNMISTLNFELPEEDGEGVEEPRHSVEELMGLAPQDYDHSLDVKLILSRLTDGSKFQEFKARYGTTLVTGFARISGHQVGIVASNGALTHNASLKGSHFVQLCDQRDIPLIFLQNTVPMPELTLSQTQAETNTNRLKAQGSMMSAVACASVPKITIVIGGCHGAESYAMVLGDCLKIIKQQEYQLSKEKLRTPLLRM
;
A
#
# COMPACT_ATOMS: atom_id res chain seq x y z
N MET A 1 11.28 22.56 -19.32
CA MET A 1 10.31 22.99 -20.36
C MET A 1 9.22 23.80 -19.67
N TYR A 2 8.79 24.99 -20.10
CA TYR A 2 9.19 25.80 -21.27
C TYR A 2 9.48 27.25 -20.86
N SER A 3 10.39 27.91 -21.58
CA SER A 3 10.49 29.38 -21.62
C SER A 3 10.86 29.83 -23.03
N CYS A 4 9.91 30.44 -23.75
CA CYS A 4 10.13 31.46 -24.79
C CYS A 4 8.82 31.74 -25.54
N LEU A 5 8.17 32.88 -25.23
CA LEU A 5 7.28 33.57 -26.17
C LEU A 5 7.10 35.04 -25.77
N SER A 6 8.21 35.78 -25.76
CA SER A 6 8.22 37.22 -25.53
C SER A 6 7.89 38.00 -26.81
N ARG A 7 6.62 38.38 -26.97
CA ARG A 7 6.23 39.54 -27.80
C ARG A 7 5.39 40.48 -26.95
N GLY A 8 5.86 41.72 -26.82
CA GLY A 8 5.37 42.65 -25.80
C GLY A 8 4.24 43.57 -26.27
N LEU A 9 3.54 44.12 -25.29
CA LEU A 9 2.70 45.32 -25.43
C LEU A 9 3.17 46.37 -24.41
N ARG A 10 3.33 47.62 -24.87
CA ARG A 10 3.84 48.73 -24.05
C ARG A 10 2.69 49.41 -23.29
N THR A 11 2.86 49.67 -21.99
CA THR A 11 2.07 50.70 -21.27
C THR A 11 2.83 51.35 -20.12
N LYS A 12 3.28 52.59 -20.37
CA LYS A 12 3.44 53.76 -19.48
C LYS A 12 3.43 53.54 -17.93
N GLY A 13 4.50 53.94 -17.22
CA GLY A 13 4.50 54.06 -15.74
C GLY A 13 5.78 54.67 -15.12
N ARG A 14 5.75 55.97 -14.79
CA ARG A 14 6.86 56.85 -14.34
C ARG A 14 7.76 56.37 -13.17
N LEU A 15 9.08 56.53 -13.33
CA LEU A 15 10.06 57.26 -12.47
C LEU A 15 9.58 57.68 -11.05
N CYS A 16 10.18 57.21 -9.93
CA CYS A 16 11.44 57.66 -9.24
C CYS A 16 11.26 58.86 -8.25
N PRO A 17 12.21 59.18 -7.33
CA PRO A 17 13.11 58.35 -6.50
C PRO A 17 13.30 58.88 -5.02
N GLY A 18 14.26 58.31 -4.24
CA GLY A 18 14.81 58.88 -2.98
C GLY A 18 14.40 58.13 -1.70
N TYR A 19 15.19 58.03 -0.63
CA TYR A 19 16.39 58.79 -0.18
C TYR A 19 17.46 57.87 0.45
N ALA A 20 18.60 58.43 0.91
CA ALA A 20 19.72 57.69 1.53
C ALA A 20 20.20 58.31 2.87
N SER A 21 21.19 57.66 3.51
CA SER A 21 21.97 58.00 4.74
C SER A 21 21.55 57.31 6.06
N SER A 22 22.41 57.10 7.09
CA SER A 22 23.86 56.73 7.14
C SER A 22 24.34 56.47 8.60
N GLN A 23 25.47 55.75 8.78
CA GLN A 23 26.37 55.70 9.98
C GLN A 23 25.94 54.85 11.22
N SER A 24 26.89 54.65 12.16
CA SER A 24 26.95 53.55 13.17
C SER A 24 27.97 53.84 14.32
N PRO A 25 28.55 52.84 15.05
CA PRO A 25 28.24 52.23 16.38
C PRO A 25 29.12 52.85 17.53
N PRO A 26 29.81 52.19 18.52
CA PRO A 26 29.78 50.86 19.19
C PRO A 26 29.91 50.88 20.78
N TRP A 27 30.38 49.77 21.40
CA TRP A 27 30.76 49.51 22.84
C TRP A 27 29.61 49.12 23.81
N ASN A 28 29.62 48.03 24.64
CA ASN A 28 30.58 47.38 25.59
C ASN A 28 30.70 48.12 26.96
N VAL A 29 30.83 47.51 28.16
CA VAL A 29 31.38 46.20 28.62
C VAL A 29 30.60 45.59 29.85
N ASP A 30 31.03 44.41 30.34
CA ASP A 30 30.50 43.51 31.41
C ASP A 30 30.72 43.93 32.92
N PRO A 31 30.88 43.02 33.93
CA PRO A 31 29.85 42.27 34.72
C PRO A 31 29.99 42.37 36.27
N CYS A 32 29.10 41.72 37.07
CA CYS A 32 29.44 40.97 38.32
C CYS A 32 28.24 40.31 39.06
N THR A 33 28.53 39.53 40.13
CA THR A 33 27.59 38.62 40.86
C THR A 33 27.39 38.96 42.38
N PRO A 34 27.26 38.03 43.36
CA PRO A 34 25.97 37.71 44.02
C PRO A 34 25.92 37.97 45.56
N SER A 35 24.77 37.71 46.20
CA SER A 35 24.63 37.70 47.68
C SER A 35 23.55 36.72 48.21
N THR A 36 23.47 36.51 49.54
CA THR A 36 22.96 35.26 50.16
C THR A 36 22.06 35.42 51.42
N HIS A 37 21.43 34.29 51.81
CA HIS A 37 20.83 33.94 53.12
C HIS A 37 19.53 34.63 53.63
N ARG A 38 18.55 33.79 54.05
CA ARG A 38 17.97 33.76 55.42
C ARG A 38 17.14 32.48 55.73
N ARG A 39 17.12 32.12 57.01
CA ARG A 39 16.33 31.14 57.81
C ARG A 39 16.39 31.67 59.28
N PRO A 40 15.71 31.14 60.34
CA PRO A 40 14.93 29.89 60.51
C PRO A 40 13.43 30.20 60.87
N GLU A 41 12.55 29.38 61.49
CA GLU A 41 12.59 28.54 62.72
C GLU A 41 11.51 27.44 62.84
N ARG A 42 11.76 26.49 63.77
CA ARG A 42 10.88 25.62 64.62
C ARG A 42 9.54 25.09 64.04
N CYS A 43 9.30 23.78 63.89
CA CYS A 43 9.32 22.63 64.84
C CYS A 43 8.05 22.41 65.69
N LEU A 44 7.36 21.28 65.43
CA LEU A 44 6.63 20.49 66.45
C LEU A 44 6.50 19.03 65.97
N HIS A 45 6.38 18.08 66.90
CA HIS A 45 6.32 16.63 66.63
C HIS A 45 4.89 16.09 66.75
N SER A 46 4.50 15.18 65.85
CA SER A 46 3.66 14.04 66.20
C SER A 46 3.98 12.85 65.30
N ARG A 47 4.14 11.65 65.89
CA ARG A 47 4.27 10.39 65.15
C ARG A 47 2.89 9.75 65.06
N ILE A 48 2.44 9.44 63.84
CA ILE A 48 1.39 8.43 63.60
C ILE A 48 1.94 7.49 62.52
N SER A 49 1.85 6.18 62.75
CA SER A 49 2.39 5.14 61.87
C SER A 49 1.55 4.97 60.60
N ALA A 50 2.20 4.54 59.51
CA ALA A 50 1.55 4.34 58.22
C ALA A 50 0.51 3.19 58.24
N GLY A 51 -0.53 3.32 57.42
CA GLY A 51 -1.58 2.31 57.24
C GLY A 51 -2.52 2.62 56.07
N ASN A 52 -2.17 2.14 54.87
CA ASN A 52 -3.09 1.74 53.80
C ASN A 52 -4.18 2.73 53.30
N LEU A 53 -3.88 4.04 53.11
CA LEU A 53 -4.74 4.93 52.31
C LEU A 53 -4.06 5.66 51.13
N TRP A 54 -2.75 5.87 51.15
CA TRP A 54 -2.10 6.77 50.17
C TRP A 54 -1.70 6.13 48.83
N GLN A 55 -1.56 4.81 48.74
CA GLN A 55 -1.24 4.14 47.46
C GLN A 55 -2.40 4.21 46.45
N SER A 56 -3.66 4.09 46.91
CA SER A 56 -4.84 4.11 46.03
C SER A 56 -5.17 5.52 45.49
N LEU A 57 -4.81 6.58 46.21
CA LEU A 57 -5.06 7.97 45.80
C LEU A 57 -3.99 8.50 44.82
N ALA A 58 -2.74 8.04 44.93
CA ALA A 58 -1.66 8.47 44.03
C ALA A 58 -1.96 8.12 42.55
N HIS A 59 -2.57 6.96 42.29
CA HIS A 59 -2.98 6.55 40.93
C HIS A 59 -4.17 7.33 40.35
N LEU A 60 -4.97 8.01 41.18
CA LEU A 60 -6.16 8.77 40.74
C LEU A 60 -5.87 10.24 40.45
N LEU A 61 -4.74 10.79 40.93
CA LEU A 61 -4.42 12.22 40.82
C LEU A 61 -3.28 12.56 39.85
N SER A 62 -2.56 11.58 39.31
CA SER A 62 -1.61 11.79 38.20
C SER A 62 -2.29 12.10 36.86
N GLY A 63 -3.59 11.76 36.72
CA GLY A 63 -4.34 11.80 35.46
C GLY A 63 -4.89 13.15 35.02
N ARG A 64 -4.21 14.29 35.25
CA ARG A 64 -4.66 15.62 34.75
C ARG A 64 -3.54 16.67 34.65
N ALA A 65 -2.71 16.60 33.60
CA ALA A 65 -1.74 17.65 33.27
C ALA A 65 -1.66 17.92 31.75
N LYS A 66 -2.20 19.07 31.32
CA LYS A 66 -1.98 19.83 30.07
C LYS A 66 -1.66 19.06 28.78
N GLN A 67 -2.60 19.12 27.82
CA GLN A 67 -2.32 18.87 26.41
C GLN A 67 -1.39 19.96 25.83
N GLN A 68 -0.28 19.54 25.21
CA GLN A 68 0.43 20.26 24.15
C GLN A 68 0.94 19.22 23.13
N PRO A 69 1.18 19.60 21.86
CA PRO A 69 1.42 18.63 20.80
C PRO A 69 2.77 17.93 20.97
N VAL A 70 2.75 16.62 21.16
CA VAL A 70 3.96 15.80 21.28
C VAL A 70 4.57 15.60 19.90
N ALA A 71 5.60 16.39 19.58
CA ALA A 71 6.56 15.98 18.56
C ALA A 71 7.22 14.67 19.03
N ALA A 72 7.12 13.61 18.23
CA ALA A 72 7.62 12.28 18.58
C ALA A 72 9.16 12.25 18.55
N CYS A 73 9.78 12.66 19.65
CA CYS A 73 11.21 12.57 19.85
C CYS A 73 11.59 11.12 20.22
N LEU A 74 12.61 10.58 19.55
CA LEU A 74 13.05 9.20 19.67
C LEU A 74 13.68 8.93 21.04
N MET A 75 13.04 8.08 21.84
CA MET A 75 13.68 7.32 22.92
C MET A 75 13.11 5.89 22.91
N SER A 76 13.76 5.03 22.12
CA SER A 76 13.35 3.62 21.95
C SER A 76 13.66 2.83 23.22
N THR A 77 12.68 2.76 24.13
CA THR A 77 12.66 1.79 25.23
C THR A 77 11.67 0.70 24.86
N SER A 78 12.17 -0.44 24.36
CA SER A 78 11.37 -1.61 23.97
C SER A 78 10.82 -2.36 25.19
N VAL A 79 9.95 -1.68 25.95
CA VAL A 79 9.19 -2.29 27.04
C VAL A 79 8.20 -3.27 26.42
N ARG A 80 8.57 -4.57 26.39
CA ARG A 80 7.69 -5.69 25.99
C ARG A 80 6.31 -5.49 26.62
N ARG A 81 5.33 -5.06 25.82
CA ARG A 81 3.93 -4.91 26.26
C ARG A 81 3.37 -6.31 26.52
N ARG A 82 3.47 -6.77 27.77
CA ARG A 82 3.02 -8.09 28.22
C ARG A 82 1.53 -8.24 27.88
N ARG A 83 1.25 -8.97 26.80
CA ARG A 83 -0.09 -9.08 26.20
C ARG A 83 -1.07 -9.73 27.18
N LEU A 84 -2.32 -9.28 27.18
CA LEU A 84 -3.37 -9.97 27.93
C LEU A 84 -3.62 -11.36 27.31
N PRO A 85 -3.82 -12.41 28.12
CA PRO A 85 -4.18 -13.73 27.63
C PRO A 85 -5.59 -13.69 27.00
N SER A 86 -5.72 -14.21 25.78
CA SER A 86 -6.97 -14.22 25.03
C SER A 86 -7.77 -15.49 25.30
N ALA A 87 -8.74 -15.42 26.21
CA ALA A 87 -9.76 -16.46 26.42
C ALA A 87 -10.86 -16.43 25.33
N PHE A 88 -10.46 -16.27 24.07
CA PHE A 88 -11.39 -16.29 22.93
C PHE A 88 -11.93 -17.73 22.73
N PRO A 89 -13.23 -17.90 22.44
CA PRO A 89 -13.79 -19.22 22.19
C PRO A 89 -13.24 -19.80 20.88
N VAL A 90 -13.16 -21.13 20.83
CA VAL A 90 -12.75 -21.87 19.64
C VAL A 90 -13.95 -22.07 18.72
N LEU A 91 -13.75 -21.87 17.43
CA LEU A 91 -14.68 -22.27 16.38
C LEU A 91 -14.47 -23.76 16.06
N ASP A 92 -15.15 -24.63 16.79
CA ASP A 92 -15.10 -26.09 16.64
C ASP A 92 -16.01 -26.56 15.48
N GLU A 93 -15.80 -25.97 14.30
CA GLU A 93 -16.65 -26.14 13.11
C GLU A 93 -16.05 -27.19 12.17
N ALA A 94 -16.14 -28.44 12.63
CA ALA A 94 -15.84 -29.63 11.84
C ALA A 94 -16.84 -29.82 10.69
N LEU A 95 -16.33 -30.20 9.52
CA LEU A 95 -17.13 -30.57 8.36
C LEU A 95 -18.06 -31.74 8.70
N GLN A 96 -19.36 -31.54 8.51
CA GLN A 96 -20.36 -32.56 8.78
C GLN A 96 -20.38 -33.59 7.64
N PRO A 97 -20.47 -34.91 7.90
CA PRO A 97 -20.41 -35.93 6.85
C PRO A 97 -21.44 -35.76 5.72
N ILE A 98 -22.60 -35.16 6.02
CA ILE A 98 -23.66 -34.85 5.04
C ILE A 98 -23.26 -33.75 4.03
N HIS A 99 -22.15 -33.06 4.26
CA HIS A 99 -21.59 -32.07 3.32
C HIS A 99 -20.45 -32.65 2.45
N ASN A 100 -20.05 -33.91 2.63
CA ASN A 100 -18.89 -34.48 1.92
C ASN A 100 -19.06 -34.46 0.39
N ASP A 101 -20.24 -34.82 -0.13
CA ASP A 101 -20.50 -34.79 -1.58
C ASP A 101 -20.39 -33.38 -2.16
N VAL A 102 -20.86 -32.37 -1.41
CA VAL A 102 -20.77 -30.94 -1.77
C VAL A 102 -19.33 -30.45 -1.68
N PHE A 103 -18.60 -30.85 -0.63
CA PHE A 103 -17.19 -30.53 -0.44
C PHE A 103 -16.32 -31.12 -1.55
N GLU A 104 -16.56 -32.37 -1.97
CA GLU A 104 -15.89 -32.96 -3.13
C GLU A 104 -16.23 -32.24 -4.44
N ALA A 105 -17.50 -31.88 -4.65
CA ALA A 105 -17.92 -31.13 -5.83
C ALA A 105 -17.25 -29.75 -5.91
N ASN A 106 -17.19 -29.02 -4.78
CA ASN A 106 -16.46 -27.76 -4.62
C ASN A 106 -14.96 -27.95 -4.84
N LEU A 107 -14.35 -28.97 -4.24
CA LEU A 107 -12.91 -29.25 -4.34
C LEU A 107 -12.50 -29.51 -5.79
N ARG A 108 -13.28 -30.28 -6.55
CA ARG A 108 -13.05 -30.51 -7.99
C ARG A 108 -13.14 -29.20 -8.80
N ASN A 109 -14.07 -28.31 -8.47
CA ASN A 109 -14.17 -26.98 -9.08
C ASN A 109 -12.96 -26.09 -8.73
N SER A 110 -12.56 -26.04 -7.47
CA SER A 110 -11.38 -25.30 -7.01
C SER A 110 -10.08 -25.81 -7.62
N GLN A 111 -9.94 -27.13 -7.80
CA GLN A 111 -8.83 -27.73 -8.54
C GLN A 111 -8.82 -27.29 -10.02
N ALA A 112 -9.98 -27.24 -10.69
CA ALA A 112 -10.08 -26.70 -12.05
C ALA A 112 -9.81 -25.17 -12.12
N CYS A 113 -10.15 -24.41 -11.07
CA CYS A 113 -9.77 -23.01 -10.92
C CYS A 113 -8.24 -22.85 -10.74
N GLN A 114 -7.63 -23.68 -9.89
CA GLN A 114 -6.20 -23.69 -9.63
C GLN A 114 -5.39 -24.08 -10.87
N GLN A 115 -5.83 -25.09 -11.63
CA GLN A 115 -5.21 -25.51 -12.88
C GLN A 115 -5.21 -24.37 -13.91
N ARG A 116 -6.35 -23.69 -14.11
CA ARG A 116 -6.43 -22.48 -14.96
C ARG A 116 -5.51 -21.36 -14.45
N TYR A 117 -5.44 -21.13 -13.14
CA TYR A 117 -4.51 -20.16 -12.55
C TYR A 117 -3.05 -20.50 -12.89
N ILE A 118 -2.65 -21.77 -12.81
CA ILE A 118 -1.31 -22.24 -13.16
C ILE A 118 -1.02 -21.97 -14.65
N GLU A 119 -1.93 -22.35 -15.55
CA GLU A 119 -1.81 -22.12 -17.00
C GLU A 119 -1.66 -20.64 -17.36
N TYR A 120 -2.46 -19.76 -16.73
CA TYR A 120 -2.33 -18.31 -16.90
C TYR A 120 -1.01 -17.77 -16.30
N MET A 121 -0.55 -18.29 -15.16
CA MET A 121 0.75 -17.92 -14.60
C MET A 121 1.91 -18.39 -15.49
N GLU A 122 1.84 -19.55 -16.13
CA GLU A 122 2.81 -19.99 -17.12
C GLU A 122 2.81 -19.12 -18.37
N LYS A 123 1.63 -18.66 -18.82
CA LYS A 123 1.52 -17.69 -19.93
C LYS A 123 2.19 -16.36 -19.56
N VAL A 124 2.00 -15.86 -18.33
CA VAL A 124 2.65 -14.63 -17.83
C VAL A 124 4.17 -14.81 -17.70
N LYS A 125 4.63 -15.91 -17.09
CA LYS A 125 6.06 -16.22 -16.87
C LYS A 125 6.90 -16.33 -18.15
N LYS A 126 6.27 -16.46 -19.32
CA LYS A 126 6.96 -16.44 -20.63
C LYS A 126 7.45 -15.05 -21.04
N GLY A 127 7.00 -13.96 -20.40
CA GLY A 127 7.45 -12.59 -20.66
C GLY A 127 7.30 -12.21 -22.14
N GLY A 128 8.34 -11.63 -22.74
CA GLY A 128 8.40 -11.37 -24.19
C GLY A 128 8.55 -12.59 -25.10
N GLY A 129 8.51 -13.81 -24.54
CA GLY A 129 8.73 -15.07 -25.24
C GLY A 129 10.21 -15.37 -25.52
N GLU A 130 10.49 -16.62 -25.93
CA GLU A 130 11.86 -17.13 -26.10
C GLU A 130 12.76 -16.25 -26.98
N ASN A 131 12.22 -15.66 -28.04
CA ASN A 131 13.00 -14.83 -28.98
C ASN A 131 13.38 -13.47 -28.39
N ALA A 132 12.62 -12.96 -27.42
CA ALA A 132 13.00 -11.78 -26.63
C ALA A 132 13.99 -12.17 -25.52
N VAL A 133 13.74 -13.29 -24.82
CA VAL A 133 14.66 -13.83 -23.80
C VAL A 133 16.06 -14.09 -24.39
N LYS A 134 16.16 -14.81 -25.51
CA LYS A 134 17.44 -15.07 -26.22
C LYS A 134 18.12 -13.77 -26.67
N ARG A 135 17.35 -12.77 -27.12
CA ARG A 135 17.89 -11.44 -27.47
C ARG A 135 18.47 -10.72 -26.26
N HIS A 136 17.78 -10.75 -25.12
CA HIS A 136 18.20 -10.10 -23.88
C HIS A 136 19.46 -10.76 -23.30
N THR A 137 19.48 -12.08 -23.19
CA THR A 137 20.58 -12.82 -22.55
C THR A 137 21.78 -13.03 -23.47
N GLN A 138 21.59 -13.36 -24.75
CA GLN A 138 22.70 -13.71 -25.65
C GLN A 138 23.25 -12.51 -26.42
N ARG A 139 22.37 -11.65 -26.95
CA ARG A 139 22.79 -10.47 -27.75
C ARG A 139 23.08 -9.26 -26.87
N ASN A 140 22.19 -8.92 -25.93
CA ASN A 140 22.37 -7.76 -25.05
C ASN A 140 23.22 -8.08 -23.81
N LYS A 141 23.47 -9.36 -23.51
CA LYS A 141 24.26 -9.85 -22.38
C LYS A 141 23.78 -9.35 -21.01
N LYS A 142 22.46 -9.17 -20.86
CA LYS A 142 21.81 -8.73 -19.61
C LYS A 142 21.15 -9.92 -18.89
N MET A 143 21.12 -9.87 -17.56
CA MET A 143 20.34 -10.77 -16.70
C MET A 143 18.82 -10.61 -16.90
N LEU A 144 18.07 -11.70 -16.75
CA LEU A 144 16.60 -11.64 -16.70
C LEU A 144 16.11 -11.03 -15.39
N VAL A 145 14.98 -10.31 -15.46
CA VAL A 145 14.39 -9.59 -14.32
C VAL A 145 14.17 -10.47 -13.09
N THR A 146 13.76 -11.73 -13.27
CA THR A 146 13.60 -12.71 -12.18
C THR A 146 14.90 -13.05 -11.48
N ASP A 147 16.02 -13.10 -12.20
CA ASP A 147 17.33 -13.46 -11.65
C ASP A 147 17.98 -12.26 -10.96
N ARG A 148 17.71 -11.04 -11.45
CA ARG A 148 18.06 -9.79 -10.75
C ARG A 148 17.38 -9.72 -9.38
N LEU A 149 16.07 -10.03 -9.32
CA LEU A 149 15.31 -10.05 -8.07
C LEU A 149 15.80 -11.13 -7.09
N ARG A 150 16.12 -12.34 -7.60
CA ARG A 150 16.72 -13.42 -6.81
C ARG A 150 18.07 -13.05 -6.18
N MET A 151 18.87 -12.22 -6.85
CA MET A 151 20.14 -11.72 -6.30
C MET A 151 19.99 -10.52 -5.36
N LEU A 152 18.84 -9.83 -5.39
CA LEU A 152 18.57 -8.66 -4.57
C LEU A 152 18.02 -9.04 -3.19
N PHE A 153 17.07 -9.98 -3.12
CA PHE A 153 16.39 -10.38 -1.88
C PHE A 153 17.15 -11.47 -1.10
N ASP A 154 17.01 -11.45 0.22
CA ASP A 154 17.79 -12.28 1.15
C ASP A 154 17.66 -13.78 0.89
N ASP A 155 16.43 -14.30 0.82
CA ASP A 155 16.13 -15.70 0.51
C ASP A 155 15.76 -15.91 -0.98
N GLY A 156 15.94 -14.89 -1.82
CA GLY A 156 15.37 -14.82 -3.18
C GLY A 156 13.83 -14.79 -3.25
N TYR A 157 13.14 -14.87 -2.10
CA TYR A 157 11.68 -14.83 -1.98
C TYR A 157 11.13 -13.39 -2.09
N TYR A 158 10.00 -13.24 -2.76
CA TYR A 158 9.24 -12.00 -2.81
C TYR A 158 7.74 -12.27 -3.04
N PHE A 159 6.91 -11.36 -2.55
CA PHE A 159 5.46 -11.34 -2.77
C PHE A 159 5.13 -10.48 -3.99
N GLU A 160 4.75 -11.09 -5.12
CA GLU A 160 4.44 -10.33 -6.35
C GLU A 160 3.04 -9.70 -6.30
N LEU A 161 3.00 -8.39 -6.59
CA LEU A 161 1.78 -7.60 -6.76
C LEU A 161 1.36 -7.60 -8.23
N SER A 162 0.11 -8.02 -8.50
CA SER A 162 -0.54 -7.97 -9.81
C SER A 162 0.23 -8.66 -10.97
N PRO A 163 0.52 -9.98 -10.89
CA PRO A 163 1.17 -10.72 -11.99
C PRO A 163 0.33 -10.74 -13.26
N PHE A 164 -1.00 -10.89 -13.17
CA PHE A 164 -1.90 -10.90 -14.35
C PHE A 164 -2.17 -9.51 -14.96
N ALA A 165 -1.49 -8.45 -14.50
CA ALA A 165 -1.62 -7.14 -15.11
C ALA A 165 -1.23 -7.20 -16.59
N GLY A 166 -2.00 -6.50 -17.44
CA GLY A 166 -1.75 -6.44 -18.89
C GLY A 166 -2.30 -7.61 -19.71
N MET A 167 -2.88 -8.63 -19.08
CA MET A 167 -3.57 -9.72 -19.79
C MET A 167 -4.98 -9.29 -20.23
N GLY A 168 -5.42 -9.73 -21.42
CA GLY A 168 -6.79 -9.55 -21.92
C GLY A 168 -7.14 -8.12 -22.34
N LEU A 169 -6.15 -7.26 -22.63
CA LEU A 169 -6.39 -5.85 -22.95
C LEU A 169 -6.69 -5.61 -24.44
N PRO A 170 -7.45 -4.53 -24.80
CA PRO A 170 -7.80 -4.23 -26.19
C PRO A 170 -6.61 -3.98 -27.13
N TYR A 171 -5.45 -3.62 -26.57
CA TYR A 171 -4.19 -3.41 -27.31
C TYR A 171 -3.24 -4.62 -27.26
N GLY A 172 -3.75 -5.80 -26.86
CA GLY A 172 -3.00 -7.05 -26.77
C GLY A 172 -2.49 -7.39 -25.37
N ASP A 173 -2.07 -8.65 -25.19
CA ASP A 173 -1.48 -9.13 -23.94
C ASP A 173 -0.09 -8.51 -23.71
N ILE A 174 0.10 -7.85 -22.57
CA ILE A 174 1.39 -7.34 -22.09
C ILE A 174 1.71 -8.04 -20.75
N PRO A 175 2.40 -9.19 -20.73
CA PRO A 175 2.63 -9.99 -19.52
C PRO A 175 3.24 -9.19 -18.36
N SER A 176 2.68 -9.37 -17.15
CA SER A 176 2.98 -8.57 -15.95
C SER A 176 2.93 -7.04 -16.15
N ALA A 177 2.27 -6.54 -17.19
CA ALA A 177 2.33 -5.15 -17.64
C ALA A 177 3.76 -4.65 -17.96
N GLY A 178 4.69 -5.53 -18.32
CA GLY A 178 6.08 -5.18 -18.63
C GLY A 178 6.93 -4.81 -17.40
N CYS A 179 6.44 -5.03 -16.18
CA CYS A 179 7.20 -4.87 -14.96
C CYS A 179 6.76 -5.85 -13.85
N LEU A 180 7.74 -6.43 -13.15
CA LEU A 180 7.47 -7.14 -11.90
C LEU A 180 7.46 -6.10 -10.78
N THR A 181 6.47 -6.17 -9.90
CA THR A 181 6.34 -5.28 -8.73
C THR A 181 5.95 -6.12 -7.54
N GLY A 182 6.42 -5.78 -6.34
CA GLY A 182 6.11 -6.58 -5.16
C GLY A 182 6.80 -6.10 -3.89
N ILE A 183 6.88 -6.98 -2.91
CA ILE A 183 7.53 -6.76 -1.61
C ILE A 183 8.51 -7.89 -1.32
N GLY A 184 9.72 -7.60 -0.84
CA GLY A 184 10.72 -8.61 -0.44
C GLY A 184 11.66 -8.08 0.65
N LYS A 185 12.37 -8.97 1.35
CA LYS A 185 13.36 -8.60 2.38
C LYS A 185 14.74 -8.33 1.74
N ILE A 186 15.34 -7.20 2.08
CA ILE A 186 16.72 -6.83 1.71
C ILE A 186 17.46 -6.45 3.00
N ASN A 187 18.47 -7.25 3.40
CA ASN A 187 19.15 -7.15 4.68
C ASN A 187 18.14 -7.11 5.87
N GLY A 188 17.11 -7.96 5.81
CA GLY A 188 16.02 -8.05 6.78
C GLY A 188 14.92 -6.98 6.65
N LEU A 189 15.18 -5.86 5.97
CA LEU A 189 14.21 -4.78 5.81
C LEU A 189 13.23 -5.08 4.66
N TRP A 190 11.93 -4.95 4.93
CA TRP A 190 10.90 -5.08 3.90
C TRP A 190 10.92 -3.90 2.94
N CYS A 191 11.21 -4.14 1.67
CA CYS A 191 11.23 -3.15 0.60
C CYS A 191 10.19 -3.46 -0.47
N VAL A 192 9.52 -2.43 -0.99
CA VAL A 192 8.77 -2.51 -2.25
C VAL A 192 9.76 -2.48 -3.41
N PHE A 193 9.53 -3.28 -4.43
CA PHE A 193 10.33 -3.25 -5.66
C PHE A 193 9.49 -2.95 -6.89
N ILE A 194 10.10 -2.28 -7.86
CA ILE A 194 9.57 -2.02 -9.20
C ILE A 194 10.67 -2.35 -10.21
N ALA A 195 10.50 -3.42 -10.98
CA ALA A 195 11.54 -3.94 -11.89
C ALA A 195 10.99 -4.11 -13.30
N ASN A 196 11.60 -3.49 -14.31
CA ASN A 196 11.16 -3.63 -15.69
C ASN A 196 11.55 -5.00 -16.29
N ASP A 197 10.63 -5.60 -17.05
CA ASP A 197 10.95 -6.73 -17.91
C ASP A 197 11.29 -6.23 -19.32
N ALA A 198 12.58 -6.06 -19.59
CA ALA A 198 13.08 -5.62 -20.89
C ALA A 198 12.78 -6.62 -22.03
N THR A 199 12.35 -7.86 -21.73
CA THR A 199 11.90 -8.80 -22.78
C THR A 199 10.52 -8.41 -23.32
N VAL A 200 9.61 -7.90 -22.48
CA VAL A 200 8.26 -7.47 -22.86
C VAL A 200 8.34 -6.10 -23.54
N SER A 201 8.25 -6.08 -24.87
CA SER A 201 8.29 -4.86 -25.70
C SER A 201 9.47 -3.91 -25.39
N GLY A 202 10.64 -4.44 -24.98
CA GLY A 202 11.79 -3.61 -24.59
C GLY A 202 11.63 -2.91 -23.25
N GLY A 203 10.77 -3.41 -22.36
CA GLY A 203 10.43 -2.76 -21.08
C GLY A 203 9.63 -1.47 -21.24
N THR A 204 9.06 -1.23 -22.43
CA THR A 204 8.29 -0.03 -22.77
C THR A 204 7.01 0.06 -21.92
N ALA A 205 6.76 1.22 -21.31
CA ALA A 205 5.59 1.45 -20.47
C ALA A 205 4.31 1.66 -21.28
N TYR A 206 3.31 0.83 -21.01
CA TYR A 206 1.93 0.94 -21.47
C TYR A 206 1.07 1.65 -20.39
N PRO A 207 -0.19 2.05 -20.67
CA PRO A 207 -1.07 2.64 -19.65
C PRO A 207 -1.25 1.74 -18.42
N ILE A 208 -1.30 0.42 -18.63
CA ILE A 208 -1.37 -0.57 -17.55
C ILE A 208 -0.06 -0.68 -16.75
N THR A 209 1.11 -0.46 -17.37
CA THR A 209 2.42 -0.41 -16.70
C THR A 209 2.44 0.73 -15.69
N VAL A 210 2.01 1.92 -16.11
CA VAL A 210 1.92 3.09 -15.22
C VAL A 210 0.94 2.82 -14.08
N LYS A 211 -0.24 2.26 -14.37
CA LYS A 211 -1.22 1.89 -13.32
C LYS A 211 -0.66 0.89 -12.30
N LYS A 212 0.16 -0.08 -12.73
CA LYS A 212 0.85 -1.05 -11.85
C LYS A 212 1.94 -0.38 -11.00
N GLN A 213 2.81 0.43 -11.62
CA GLN A 213 3.87 1.17 -10.92
C GLN A 213 3.31 2.13 -9.86
N LEU A 214 2.29 2.93 -10.21
CA LEU A 214 1.64 3.85 -9.28
C LEU A 214 0.97 3.10 -8.11
N ARG A 215 0.42 1.89 -8.33
CA ARG A 215 -0.12 1.08 -7.24
C ARG A 215 0.98 0.54 -6.31
N ALA A 216 2.15 0.16 -6.84
CA ALA A 216 3.29 -0.23 -6.03
C ALA A 216 3.80 0.95 -5.17
N GLN A 217 3.90 2.16 -5.74
CA GLN A 217 4.21 3.38 -4.98
C GLN A 217 3.16 3.70 -3.92
N ASP A 218 1.86 3.60 -4.23
CA ASP A 218 0.79 3.78 -3.25
C ASP A 218 0.96 2.80 -2.07
N VAL A 219 1.29 1.53 -2.33
CA VAL A 219 1.58 0.52 -1.29
C VAL A 219 2.80 0.91 -0.45
N ALA A 220 3.89 1.35 -1.08
CA ALA A 220 5.10 1.80 -0.37
C ALA A 220 4.82 2.98 0.55
N ILE A 221 4.12 4.02 0.06
CA ILE A 221 3.75 5.22 0.82
C ILE A 221 2.80 4.86 1.98
N GLN A 222 1.79 4.01 1.72
CA GLN A 222 0.81 3.59 2.74
C GLN A 222 1.45 2.78 3.88
N ASN A 223 2.47 1.97 3.58
CA ASN A 223 3.13 1.08 4.57
C ASN A 223 4.52 1.59 5.03
N ARG A 224 4.96 2.75 4.55
CA ARG A 224 6.28 3.37 4.81
C ARG A 224 7.48 2.48 4.45
N LEU A 225 7.35 1.69 3.39
CA LEU A 225 8.39 0.77 2.92
C LEU A 225 9.34 1.50 1.94
N PRO A 226 10.67 1.27 1.99
CA PRO A 226 11.59 1.71 0.94
C PRO A 226 11.19 1.19 -0.44
N CYS A 227 11.42 2.00 -1.48
CA CYS A 227 11.24 1.60 -2.88
C CYS A 227 12.60 1.33 -3.55
N VAL A 228 12.76 0.16 -4.16
CA VAL A 228 13.91 -0.17 -5.01
C VAL A 228 13.46 -0.31 -6.47
N TYR A 229 14.14 0.41 -7.37
CA TYR A 229 13.81 0.46 -8.79
C TYR A 229 14.89 -0.24 -9.62
N LEU A 230 14.53 -1.30 -10.34
CA LEU A 230 15.38 -1.95 -11.32
C LEU A 230 14.96 -1.52 -12.73
N VAL A 231 15.45 -0.34 -13.14
CA VAL A 231 15.05 0.33 -14.39
C VAL A 231 15.77 -0.28 -15.59
N ASP A 232 15.00 -0.84 -16.53
CA ASP A 232 15.48 -1.37 -17.81
C ASP A 232 14.35 -1.22 -18.85
N SER A 233 14.07 0.04 -19.23
CA SER A 233 12.89 0.44 -20.00
C SER A 233 13.26 1.27 -21.23
N GLY A 234 12.69 0.92 -22.38
CA GLY A 234 12.79 1.70 -23.63
C GLY A 234 11.97 3.00 -23.68
N GLY A 235 11.30 3.40 -22.59
CA GLY A 235 10.45 4.59 -22.54
C GLY A 235 8.96 4.27 -22.59
N ALA A 236 8.16 5.13 -23.22
CA ALA A 236 6.70 5.03 -23.26
C ALA A 236 6.17 4.49 -24.60
N PHE A 237 5.05 3.76 -24.58
CA PHE A 237 4.41 3.24 -25.79
C PHE A 237 3.69 4.37 -26.56
N LEU A 238 4.42 5.02 -27.47
CA LEU A 238 3.99 6.21 -28.20
C LEU A 238 2.57 6.16 -28.81
N PRO A 239 2.08 5.03 -29.38
CA PRO A 239 0.72 4.96 -29.91
C PRO A 239 -0.40 5.20 -28.87
N LEU A 240 -0.11 5.03 -27.58
CA LEU A 240 -1.05 5.28 -26.47
C LEU A 240 -0.60 6.45 -25.57
N GLN A 241 0.23 7.37 -26.09
CA GLN A 241 0.83 8.45 -25.29
C GLN A 241 -0.19 9.31 -24.49
N SER A 242 -1.40 9.50 -25.00
CA SER A 242 -2.50 10.23 -24.34
C SER A 242 -3.04 9.53 -23.09
N GLU A 243 -2.80 8.24 -22.95
CA GLU A 243 -3.12 7.43 -21.77
C GLU A 243 -1.90 7.27 -20.82
N ILE A 244 -0.74 7.83 -21.18
CA ILE A 244 0.55 7.62 -20.48
C ILE A 244 1.14 8.92 -19.92
N PHE A 245 0.81 10.11 -20.45
CA PHE A 245 1.41 11.39 -20.02
C PHE A 245 0.48 12.44 -19.37
N PRO A 246 -0.63 12.89 -20.00
CA PRO A 246 -1.28 14.15 -19.60
C PRO A 246 -2.11 14.16 -18.30
N ASP A 247 -2.65 13.03 -17.81
CA ASP A 247 -3.56 13.02 -16.66
C ASP A 247 -2.85 12.89 -15.30
N LYS A 248 -3.51 13.35 -14.23
CA LYS A 248 -3.01 13.39 -12.84
C LYS A 248 -2.49 12.04 -12.32
N ASN A 249 -3.01 10.94 -12.83
CA ASN A 249 -2.68 9.55 -12.45
C ASN A 249 -1.93 8.79 -13.58
N GLN A 250 -1.20 9.50 -14.43
CA GLN A 250 -0.35 8.94 -15.48
C GLN A 250 1.15 9.20 -15.18
N GLY A 251 2.07 9.02 -16.14
CA GLY A 251 3.51 8.87 -15.89
C GLY A 251 4.18 10.01 -15.11
N GLY A 252 3.70 11.25 -15.23
CA GLY A 252 4.18 12.38 -14.41
C GLY A 252 3.96 12.19 -12.90
N ARG A 253 3.00 11.35 -12.51
CA ARG A 253 2.70 11.02 -11.11
C ARG A 253 3.78 10.15 -10.47
N THR A 254 4.50 9.35 -11.25
CA THR A 254 5.59 8.48 -10.78
C THR A 254 6.68 9.33 -10.12
N PHE A 255 7.16 10.36 -10.83
CA PHE A 255 8.15 11.32 -10.32
C PHE A 255 7.64 12.17 -9.15
N TYR A 256 6.35 12.55 -9.16
CA TYR A 256 5.74 13.25 -8.02
C TYR A 256 5.77 12.38 -6.75
N ASN A 257 5.37 11.11 -6.87
CA ASN A 257 5.39 10.17 -5.76
C ASN A 257 6.84 9.91 -5.28
N GLU A 258 7.80 9.80 -6.19
CA GLU A 258 9.23 9.70 -5.87
C GLU A 258 9.76 10.90 -5.09
N ALA A 259 9.40 12.13 -5.48
CA ALA A 259 9.78 13.32 -4.72
C ALA A 259 9.19 13.33 -3.29
N ILE A 260 7.97 12.82 -3.11
CA ILE A 260 7.33 12.66 -1.78
C ILE A 260 7.97 11.52 -0.97
N MET A 261 8.35 10.40 -1.60
CA MET A 261 9.07 9.29 -0.94
C MET A 261 10.52 9.65 -0.60
N SER A 262 11.18 10.48 -1.43
CA SER A 262 12.54 10.97 -1.19
C SER A 262 12.65 11.81 0.09
N ALA A 263 11.58 12.51 0.48
CA ALA A 263 11.48 13.17 1.78
C ALA A 263 11.53 12.20 2.98
N MET A 264 11.36 10.89 2.77
CA MET A 264 11.61 9.82 3.74
C MET A 264 13.08 9.36 3.79
N LYS A 265 13.99 10.13 3.18
CA LYS A 265 15.47 9.96 3.16
C LYS A 265 16.02 8.82 2.32
N ILE A 266 15.35 8.45 1.21
CA ILE A 266 15.79 7.36 0.32
C ILE A 266 15.99 7.82 -1.14
N PRO A 267 16.93 8.76 -1.44
CA PRO A 267 17.45 8.96 -2.79
C PRO A 267 18.91 8.48 -2.89
N GLN A 268 19.12 7.29 -3.44
CA GLN A 268 20.44 6.80 -3.85
C GLN A 268 20.30 5.94 -5.12
N THR A 269 21.30 6.00 -6.01
CA THR A 269 21.23 5.41 -7.36
C THR A 269 22.49 4.63 -7.74
N VAL A 270 22.32 3.50 -8.43
CA VAL A 270 23.41 2.71 -9.01
C VAL A 270 23.20 2.58 -10.52
N MET A 271 24.27 2.72 -11.30
CA MET A 271 24.21 2.58 -12.76
C MET A 271 25.30 1.66 -13.28
N VAL A 272 24.90 0.66 -14.08
CA VAL A 272 25.81 -0.34 -14.65
C VAL A 272 26.36 0.13 -15.99
N HIS A 273 27.69 0.21 -16.09
CA HIS A 273 28.43 0.64 -17.29
C HIS A 273 28.08 -0.23 -18.52
N ARG A 274 27.91 0.41 -19.69
CA ARG A 274 27.55 -0.25 -20.97
C ARG A 274 26.21 -1.01 -20.97
N ILE A 275 25.41 -0.89 -19.91
CA ILE A 275 24.12 -1.58 -19.72
C ILE A 275 22.99 -0.59 -19.47
N GLY A 276 23.21 0.43 -18.63
CA GLY A 276 22.29 1.55 -18.43
C GLY A 276 22.70 2.78 -19.23
N THR A 277 21.71 3.56 -19.68
CA THR A 277 21.90 4.92 -20.22
C THR A 277 20.76 5.83 -19.77
N ILE A 278 21.05 7.07 -19.37
CA ILE A 278 20.06 8.06 -18.90
C ILE A 278 20.15 9.31 -19.77
N PHE A 279 19.03 9.79 -20.30
CA PHE A 279 18.97 11.04 -21.06
C PHE A 279 17.53 11.56 -21.17
N LEU A 280 17.37 12.88 -21.35
CA LEU A 280 16.06 13.50 -21.64
C LEU A 280 15.57 13.22 -23.07
N GLY A 281 16.48 12.86 -23.98
CA GLY A 281 16.20 12.47 -25.35
C GLY A 281 17.36 11.65 -25.89
N GLY A 282 17.07 10.44 -26.40
CA GLY A 282 18.12 9.54 -26.90
C GLY A 282 18.72 10.00 -28.24
N PRO A 283 19.79 9.33 -28.71
CA PRO A 283 20.50 9.71 -29.93
C PRO A 283 19.64 9.96 -31.19
N PRO A 284 18.55 9.21 -31.46
CA PRO A 284 17.68 9.52 -32.60
C PRO A 284 17.02 10.90 -32.50
N LEU A 285 16.69 11.36 -31.29
CA LEU A 285 16.08 12.68 -31.07
C LEU A 285 17.13 13.80 -31.09
N VAL A 286 18.33 13.56 -30.55
CA VAL A 286 19.47 14.49 -30.68
C VAL A 286 19.78 14.71 -32.16
N LYS A 287 20.00 13.64 -32.93
CA LYS A 287 20.25 13.72 -34.37
C LYS A 287 19.14 14.43 -35.13
N ALA A 288 17.87 14.18 -34.79
CA ALA A 288 16.73 14.84 -35.43
C ALA A 288 16.58 16.34 -35.07
N ALA A 289 17.05 16.76 -33.90
CA ALA A 289 16.90 18.14 -33.41
C ALA A 289 18.13 19.03 -33.66
N THR A 290 19.34 18.46 -33.70
CA THR A 290 20.62 19.21 -33.84
C THR A 290 21.44 18.80 -35.07
N GLY A 291 21.20 17.62 -35.63
CA GLY A 291 22.03 16.99 -36.65
C GLY A 291 23.23 16.20 -36.11
N GLU A 292 23.51 16.25 -34.81
CA GLU A 292 24.68 15.60 -34.20
C GLU A 292 24.49 14.08 -34.05
N GLU A 293 25.53 13.30 -34.37
CA GLU A 293 25.59 11.86 -34.10
C GLU A 293 26.39 11.58 -32.84
N VAL A 294 25.71 11.10 -31.78
CA VAL A 294 26.32 10.76 -30.48
C VAL A 294 25.92 9.33 -30.11
N SER A 295 26.83 8.56 -29.52
CA SER A 295 26.52 7.19 -29.04
C SER A 295 25.68 7.24 -27.75
N PRO A 296 24.90 6.19 -27.40
CA PRO A 296 24.17 6.14 -26.14
C PRO A 296 25.06 6.28 -24.90
N GLU A 297 26.25 5.65 -24.89
CA GLU A 297 27.21 5.73 -23.78
C GLU A 297 27.85 7.13 -23.66
N ASN A 298 28.15 7.78 -24.80
CA ASN A 298 28.73 9.13 -24.81
C ASN A 298 27.68 10.20 -24.43
N LEU A 299 26.40 9.96 -24.72
CA LEU A 299 25.31 10.89 -24.43
C LEU A 299 24.81 10.80 -22.98
N GLY A 300 24.93 9.63 -22.35
CA GLY A 300 24.31 9.35 -21.06
C GLY A 300 24.70 8.02 -20.42
N GLY A 301 25.93 7.53 -20.64
CA GLY A 301 26.44 6.31 -20.03
C GLY A 301 26.81 6.48 -18.55
N ALA A 302 27.07 5.37 -17.86
CA ALA A 302 27.32 5.36 -16.41
C ALA A 302 28.52 6.24 -16.00
N THR A 303 29.60 6.23 -16.80
CA THR A 303 30.79 7.05 -16.59
C THR A 303 30.45 8.55 -16.60
N LEU A 304 29.65 9.02 -17.57
CA LEU A 304 29.27 10.43 -17.68
C LEU A 304 28.47 10.90 -16.44
N HIS A 305 27.58 10.06 -15.93
CA HIS A 305 26.73 10.43 -14.80
C HIS A 305 27.39 10.28 -13.43
N ALA A 306 28.38 9.40 -13.29
CA ALA A 306 29.17 9.26 -12.07
C ALA A 306 30.33 10.27 -11.98
N GLU A 307 31.03 10.55 -13.09
CA GLU A 307 32.24 11.39 -13.09
C GLU A 307 31.98 12.86 -13.41
N VAL A 308 30.97 13.17 -14.25
CA VAL A 308 30.79 14.53 -14.81
C VAL A 308 29.48 15.19 -14.34
N SER A 309 28.35 14.51 -14.43
CA SER A 309 27.05 15.14 -14.15
C SER A 309 26.55 14.99 -12.71
N GLY A 310 27.13 14.07 -11.92
CA GLY A 310 26.65 13.75 -10.57
C GLY A 310 25.19 13.29 -10.51
N CYS A 311 24.67 12.68 -11.59
CA CYS A 311 23.30 12.15 -11.64
C CYS A 311 23.22 10.69 -11.16
N VAL A 312 24.36 10.08 -10.85
CA VAL A 312 24.49 8.71 -10.34
C VAL A 312 25.43 8.72 -9.16
N ASP A 313 24.99 8.17 -8.03
CA ASP A 313 25.76 8.12 -6.78
C ASP A 313 26.82 7.02 -6.82
N HIS A 314 26.51 5.88 -7.46
CA HIS A 314 27.41 4.72 -7.56
C HIS A 314 27.51 4.17 -8.99
N PHE A 315 28.75 4.12 -9.48
CA PHE A 315 29.12 3.36 -10.68
C PHE A 315 29.24 1.86 -10.36
N ALA A 316 28.77 1.00 -11.27
CA ALA A 316 29.01 -0.45 -11.21
C ALA A 316 29.54 -0.95 -12.57
N SER A 317 30.54 -1.83 -12.53
CA SER A 317 31.13 -2.46 -13.72
C SER A 317 30.27 -3.61 -14.27
N VAL A 318 29.50 -4.29 -13.41
CA VAL A 318 28.65 -5.45 -13.73
C VAL A 318 27.33 -5.43 -12.94
N GLU A 319 26.30 -6.12 -13.42
CA GLU A 319 24.98 -6.16 -12.77
C GLU A 319 25.04 -6.71 -11.33
N LYS A 320 25.88 -7.72 -11.07
CA LYS A 320 26.07 -8.29 -9.72
C LYS A 320 26.51 -7.24 -8.70
N GLU A 321 27.53 -6.46 -9.05
CA GLU A 321 28.11 -5.40 -8.21
C GLU A 321 27.04 -4.35 -7.88
N ALA A 322 26.15 -4.02 -8.83
CA ALA A 322 25.07 -3.09 -8.57
C ALA A 322 24.05 -3.60 -7.54
N TYR A 323 23.74 -4.90 -7.52
CA TYR A 323 22.86 -5.48 -6.49
C TYR A 323 23.54 -5.54 -5.13
N GLU A 324 24.84 -5.88 -5.07
CA GLU A 324 25.63 -5.81 -3.83
C GLU A 324 25.69 -4.37 -3.29
N THR A 325 25.93 -3.36 -4.15
CA THR A 325 25.83 -1.94 -3.78
C THR A 325 24.42 -1.56 -3.32
N THR A 326 23.36 -2.03 -3.98
CA THR A 326 21.97 -1.74 -3.60
C THR A 326 21.63 -2.30 -2.21
N ARG A 327 22.11 -3.51 -1.89
CA ARG A 327 22.00 -4.09 -0.54
C ARG A 327 22.75 -3.23 0.49
N ASN A 328 23.95 -2.75 0.16
CA ASN A 328 24.71 -1.85 1.03
C ASN A 328 23.99 -0.52 1.28
N MET A 329 23.36 0.09 0.25
CA MET A 329 22.50 1.28 0.41
C MET A 329 21.41 1.05 1.46
N ILE A 330 20.66 -0.05 1.34
CA ILE A 330 19.60 -0.41 2.29
C ILE A 330 20.15 -0.54 3.72
N SER A 331 21.35 -1.09 3.93
CA SER A 331 21.95 -1.15 5.27
C SER A 331 22.34 0.23 5.85
N THR A 332 22.58 1.25 5.02
CA THR A 332 22.88 2.61 5.51
C THR A 332 21.65 3.41 5.95
N LEU A 333 20.42 2.94 5.65
CA LEU A 333 19.19 3.68 5.93
C LEU A 333 18.88 3.86 7.43
N ASN A 334 19.59 3.15 8.33
CA ASN A 334 19.44 3.25 9.79
C ASN A 334 17.97 3.07 10.26
N PHE A 335 17.30 2.05 9.74
CA PHE A 335 15.98 1.61 10.22
C PHE A 335 16.15 0.69 11.44
N GLU A 336 15.37 0.92 12.49
CA GLU A 336 15.12 -0.11 13.52
C GLU A 336 14.24 -1.20 12.88
N LEU A 337 14.75 -2.44 12.80
CA LEU A 337 13.95 -3.58 12.33
C LEU A 337 12.88 -3.93 13.40
N PRO A 338 11.62 -4.19 13.01
CA PRO A 338 10.60 -4.60 13.96
C PRO A 338 10.92 -6.00 14.53
N GLU A 339 10.70 -6.19 15.84
CA GLU A 339 10.74 -7.52 16.45
C GLU A 339 9.66 -8.42 15.84
N GLU A 340 10.02 -9.62 15.36
CA GLU A 340 9.06 -10.59 14.86
C GLU A 340 8.37 -11.30 16.05
N ASP A 341 7.08 -11.05 16.25
CA ASP A 341 6.23 -11.51 17.36
C ASP A 341 5.93 -13.04 17.35
N GLY A 342 6.95 -13.88 17.20
CA GLY A 342 6.80 -15.34 17.10
C GLY A 342 6.46 -16.09 18.41
N GLU A 343 6.52 -15.43 19.57
CA GLU A 343 6.26 -16.07 20.87
C GLU A 343 4.78 -16.38 21.08
N GLY A 344 4.37 -17.62 20.76
CA GLY A 344 3.06 -18.18 21.11
C GLY A 344 2.01 -18.15 20.00
N VAL A 345 2.42 -18.27 18.73
CA VAL A 345 1.51 -18.60 17.63
C VAL A 345 1.02 -20.04 17.80
N GLU A 346 -0.30 -20.26 17.72
CA GLU A 346 -0.92 -21.58 17.68
C GLU A 346 -1.48 -21.81 16.27
N GLU A 347 -1.12 -22.91 15.61
CA GLU A 347 -1.69 -23.27 14.30
C GLU A 347 -3.22 -23.44 14.37
N PRO A 348 -3.96 -23.20 13.27
CA PRO A 348 -5.38 -23.54 13.19
C PRO A 348 -5.63 -25.03 13.48
N ARG A 349 -6.77 -25.36 14.09
CA ARG A 349 -7.15 -26.75 14.42
C ARG A 349 -7.62 -27.57 13.23
N HIS A 350 -7.93 -26.92 12.12
CA HIS A 350 -8.45 -27.51 10.90
C HIS A 350 -7.47 -27.23 9.76
N SER A 351 -7.37 -28.14 8.80
CA SER A 351 -6.41 -28.03 7.69
C SER A 351 -6.72 -26.82 6.81
N VAL A 352 -5.68 -26.12 6.36
CA VAL A 352 -5.80 -24.97 5.45
C VAL A 352 -6.15 -25.45 4.03
N GLU A 353 -5.75 -26.65 3.67
CA GLU A 353 -6.08 -27.33 2.43
C GLU A 353 -7.60 -27.55 2.29
N GLU A 354 -8.34 -27.72 3.40
CA GLU A 354 -9.81 -27.82 3.39
C GLU A 354 -10.50 -26.58 2.78
N LEU A 355 -9.87 -25.40 2.80
CA LEU A 355 -10.41 -24.18 2.19
C LEU A 355 -10.78 -24.38 0.70
N MET A 356 -10.06 -25.27 -0.01
CA MET A 356 -10.32 -25.57 -1.42
C MET A 356 -11.67 -26.27 -1.64
N GLY A 357 -12.16 -27.05 -0.68
CA GLY A 357 -13.50 -27.67 -0.73
C GLY A 357 -14.62 -26.81 -0.12
N LEU A 358 -14.29 -25.68 0.52
CA LEU A 358 -15.29 -24.73 1.02
C LEU A 358 -15.81 -23.77 -0.06
N ALA A 359 -15.00 -23.39 -1.03
CA ALA A 359 -15.39 -22.45 -2.08
C ALA A 359 -16.55 -23.00 -2.94
N PRO A 360 -17.73 -22.35 -2.96
CA PRO A 360 -18.89 -22.85 -3.70
C PRO A 360 -18.66 -22.90 -5.22
N GLN A 361 -19.39 -23.78 -5.91
CA GLN A 361 -19.41 -23.80 -7.37
C GLN A 361 -20.01 -22.53 -7.99
N ASP A 362 -21.10 -22.02 -7.40
CA ASP A 362 -21.85 -20.86 -7.90
C ASP A 362 -22.12 -19.84 -6.78
N TYR A 363 -22.19 -18.54 -7.14
CA TYR A 363 -22.40 -17.42 -6.21
C TYR A 363 -23.79 -17.37 -5.53
N ASP A 364 -24.74 -18.20 -5.98
CA ASP A 364 -26.06 -18.33 -5.38
C ASP A 364 -26.05 -19.16 -4.08
N HIS A 365 -24.96 -19.90 -3.81
CA HIS A 365 -24.79 -20.73 -2.62
C HIS A 365 -24.08 -19.99 -1.49
N SER A 366 -24.69 -19.95 -0.30
CA SER A 366 -24.08 -19.39 0.91
C SER A 366 -23.10 -20.36 1.57
N LEU A 367 -21.81 -20.01 1.59
CA LEU A 367 -20.81 -20.61 2.46
C LEU A 367 -20.88 -19.95 3.85
N ASP A 368 -20.95 -20.73 4.94
CA ASP A 368 -20.76 -20.16 6.28
C ASP A 368 -19.29 -19.75 6.46
N VAL A 369 -19.08 -18.45 6.57
CA VAL A 369 -17.74 -17.85 6.65
C VAL A 369 -16.99 -18.27 7.92
N LYS A 370 -17.66 -18.79 8.95
CA LYS A 370 -17.02 -19.31 10.16
C LYS A 370 -16.19 -20.59 9.91
N LEU A 371 -16.54 -21.38 8.90
CA LEU A 371 -15.70 -22.48 8.40
C LEU A 371 -14.36 -21.97 7.84
N ILE A 372 -14.34 -20.78 7.22
CA ILE A 372 -13.09 -20.13 6.80
C ILE A 372 -12.34 -19.58 8.03
N LEU A 373 -13.02 -18.88 8.94
CA LEU A 373 -12.39 -18.27 10.11
C LEU A 373 -11.67 -19.29 10.99
N SER A 374 -12.26 -20.47 11.20
CA SER A 374 -11.65 -21.58 11.96
C SER A 374 -10.37 -22.14 11.30
N ARG A 375 -10.17 -21.91 9.99
CA ARG A 375 -9.00 -22.34 9.20
C ARG A 375 -7.99 -21.22 8.91
N LEU A 376 -8.29 -19.97 9.32
CA LEU A 376 -7.41 -18.80 9.17
C LEU A 376 -6.92 -18.18 10.48
N THR A 377 -7.46 -18.59 11.64
CA THR A 377 -7.19 -17.93 12.94
C THR A 377 -6.40 -18.81 13.89
N ASP A 378 -5.51 -18.20 14.67
CA ASP A 378 -4.59 -18.90 15.57
C ASP A 378 -5.36 -19.78 16.57
N GLY A 379 -5.07 -21.09 16.60
CA GLY A 379 -5.78 -22.07 17.42
C GLY A 379 -7.29 -22.18 17.13
N SER A 380 -7.75 -21.67 15.98
CA SER A 380 -9.16 -21.51 15.57
C SER A 380 -9.98 -20.60 16.50
N LYS A 381 -9.37 -19.58 17.12
CA LYS A 381 -9.98 -18.75 18.18
C LYS A 381 -10.58 -17.45 17.67
N PHE A 382 -11.88 -17.25 17.87
CA PHE A 382 -12.62 -16.08 17.39
C PHE A 382 -13.64 -15.55 18.40
N GLN A 383 -13.43 -14.33 18.91
CA GLN A 383 -14.40 -13.63 19.73
C GLN A 383 -15.40 -12.86 18.86
N GLU A 384 -16.53 -13.48 18.53
CA GLU A 384 -17.60 -12.80 17.79
C GLU A 384 -18.18 -11.61 18.58
N PHE A 385 -18.36 -10.49 17.88
CA PHE A 385 -19.02 -9.28 18.34
C PHE A 385 -20.46 -9.24 17.83
N LYS A 386 -21.43 -8.88 18.69
CA LYS A 386 -22.87 -8.81 18.34
C LYS A 386 -23.39 -10.07 17.61
N ALA A 387 -23.05 -11.27 18.07
CA ALA A 387 -23.38 -12.53 17.40
C ALA A 387 -24.88 -12.72 17.09
N ARG A 388 -25.78 -12.22 17.95
CA ARG A 388 -27.24 -12.33 17.79
C ARG A 388 -27.90 -11.15 17.04
N TYR A 389 -27.13 -10.29 16.38
CA TYR A 389 -27.64 -9.11 15.66
C TYR A 389 -26.92 -8.95 14.33
N GLY A 390 -27.66 -8.68 13.25
CA GLY A 390 -27.07 -8.53 11.90
C GLY A 390 -26.25 -9.74 11.47
N THR A 391 -26.81 -10.95 11.59
CA THR A 391 -26.13 -12.25 11.40
C THR A 391 -25.53 -12.48 10.01
N THR A 392 -26.02 -11.76 8.98
CA THR A 392 -25.45 -11.81 7.62
C THR A 392 -24.08 -11.11 7.50
N LEU A 393 -23.59 -10.46 8.56
CA LEU A 393 -22.22 -9.99 8.68
C LEU A 393 -21.64 -10.52 10.00
N VAL A 394 -20.67 -11.43 9.90
CA VAL A 394 -19.90 -11.92 11.05
C VAL A 394 -18.79 -10.88 11.32
N THR A 395 -18.67 -10.44 12.57
CA THR A 395 -17.63 -9.47 12.98
C THR A 395 -17.04 -9.91 14.31
N GLY A 396 -15.74 -9.80 14.53
CA GLY A 396 -15.14 -10.21 15.79
C GLY A 396 -13.62 -10.11 15.82
N PHE A 397 -13.04 -10.38 16.98
CA PHE A 397 -11.59 -10.31 17.18
C PHE A 397 -10.96 -11.70 17.09
N ALA A 398 -9.79 -11.77 16.44
CA ALA A 398 -8.99 -12.97 16.30
C ALA A 398 -7.50 -12.66 16.54
N ARG A 399 -6.66 -13.69 16.42
CA ARG A 399 -5.24 -13.53 16.09
C ARG A 399 -4.94 -14.30 14.80
N ILE A 400 -3.99 -13.77 14.02
CA ILE A 400 -3.42 -14.43 12.83
C ILE A 400 -1.91 -14.19 12.89
N SER A 401 -1.12 -15.27 12.93
CA SER A 401 0.34 -15.23 13.10
C SER A 401 0.77 -14.39 14.30
N GLY A 402 0.05 -14.49 15.43
CA GLY A 402 0.29 -13.72 16.65
C GLY A 402 -0.23 -12.28 16.65
N HIS A 403 -0.55 -11.70 15.48
CA HIS A 403 -1.09 -10.35 15.38
C HIS A 403 -2.59 -10.32 15.71
N GLN A 404 -3.01 -9.42 16.59
CA GLN A 404 -4.43 -9.23 16.91
C GLN A 404 -5.13 -8.44 15.80
N VAL A 405 -6.23 -8.99 15.28
CA VAL A 405 -6.99 -8.41 14.16
C VAL A 405 -8.48 -8.35 14.45
N GLY A 406 -9.17 -7.38 13.86
CA GLY A 406 -10.62 -7.32 13.78
C GLY A 406 -11.08 -7.81 12.41
N ILE A 407 -11.92 -8.85 12.37
CA ILE A 407 -12.40 -9.43 11.12
C ILE A 407 -13.84 -8.98 10.87
N VAL A 408 -14.15 -8.64 9.61
CA VAL A 408 -15.46 -8.21 9.10
C VAL A 408 -15.78 -9.07 7.87
N ALA A 409 -16.72 -10.00 8.00
CA ALA A 409 -16.90 -11.10 7.07
C ALA A 409 -18.36 -11.21 6.59
N SER A 410 -18.59 -11.13 5.28
CA SER A 410 -19.93 -11.33 4.69
C SER A 410 -20.37 -12.79 4.82
N ASN A 411 -21.58 -13.00 5.33
CA ASN A 411 -22.23 -14.30 5.46
C ASN A 411 -23.63 -14.24 4.78
N GLY A 412 -23.71 -13.55 3.63
CA GLY A 412 -24.95 -13.16 2.96
C GLY A 412 -25.05 -11.63 2.73
N ALA A 413 -26.23 -11.17 2.34
CA ALA A 413 -26.49 -9.78 1.96
C ALA A 413 -26.32 -8.77 3.11
N LEU A 414 -25.84 -7.57 2.81
CA LEU A 414 -25.51 -6.52 3.77
C LEU A 414 -26.78 -5.74 4.21
N THR A 415 -27.57 -6.39 5.06
CA THR A 415 -28.80 -5.81 5.66
C THR A 415 -28.54 -4.52 6.46
N HIS A 416 -29.60 -3.75 6.74
CA HIS A 416 -29.56 -2.57 7.62
C HIS A 416 -28.86 -2.86 8.95
N ASN A 417 -29.25 -3.95 9.63
CA ASN A 417 -28.71 -4.32 10.94
C ASN A 417 -27.26 -4.82 10.84
N ALA A 418 -26.91 -5.56 9.78
CA ALA A 418 -25.53 -5.94 9.49
C ALA A 418 -24.64 -4.71 9.26
N SER A 419 -25.12 -3.72 8.51
CA SER A 419 -24.40 -2.45 8.27
C SER A 419 -24.13 -1.71 9.59
N LEU A 420 -25.14 -1.54 10.45
CA LEU A 420 -24.98 -0.88 11.76
C LEU A 420 -24.08 -1.68 12.74
N LYS A 421 -23.97 -3.00 12.57
CA LYS A 421 -22.97 -3.84 13.27
C LYS A 421 -21.57 -3.55 12.74
N GLY A 422 -21.40 -3.54 11.42
CA GLY A 422 -20.15 -3.22 10.74
C GLY A 422 -19.59 -1.85 11.12
N SER A 423 -20.38 -0.77 11.00
CA SER A 423 -19.95 0.60 11.34
C SER A 423 -19.39 0.69 12.76
N HIS A 424 -20.11 0.15 13.74
CA HIS A 424 -19.71 0.19 15.15
C HIS A 424 -18.48 -0.69 15.42
N PHE A 425 -18.37 -1.85 14.78
CA PHE A 425 -17.19 -2.71 14.94
C PHE A 425 -15.92 -2.10 14.32
N VAL A 426 -16.03 -1.48 13.15
CA VAL A 426 -14.93 -0.75 12.48
C VAL A 426 -14.45 0.42 13.34
N GLN A 427 -15.39 1.23 13.85
CA GLN A 427 -15.08 2.31 14.81
C GLN A 427 -14.41 1.78 16.09
N LEU A 428 -14.83 0.63 16.60
CA LEU A 428 -14.25 0.01 17.79
C LEU A 428 -12.82 -0.54 17.55
N CYS A 429 -12.49 -0.97 16.33
CA CYS A 429 -11.14 -1.39 15.98
C CYS A 429 -10.21 -0.18 15.79
N ASP A 430 -10.70 0.88 15.14
CA ASP A 430 -9.98 2.13 14.94
C ASP A 430 -9.64 2.82 16.28
N GLN A 431 -10.60 2.88 17.22
CA GLN A 431 -10.40 3.36 18.60
C GLN A 431 -9.42 2.52 19.45
N ARG A 432 -8.90 1.41 18.92
CA ARG A 432 -8.03 0.46 19.62
C ARG A 432 -6.72 0.18 18.88
N ASP A 433 -6.45 0.89 17.79
CA ASP A 433 -5.31 0.64 16.88
C ASP A 433 -5.26 -0.81 16.33
N ILE A 434 -6.42 -1.48 16.17
CA ILE A 434 -6.52 -2.88 15.72
C ILE A 434 -6.69 -2.93 14.18
N PRO A 435 -5.78 -3.59 13.43
CA PRO A 435 -5.93 -3.82 11.99
C PRO A 435 -7.22 -4.57 11.62
N LEU A 436 -7.79 -4.21 10.48
CA LEU A 436 -9.05 -4.77 9.97
C LEU A 436 -8.82 -5.71 8.78
N ILE A 437 -9.47 -6.88 8.80
CA ILE A 437 -9.52 -7.83 7.69
C ILE A 437 -10.96 -7.96 7.22
N PHE A 438 -11.21 -7.66 5.96
CA PHE A 438 -12.51 -7.80 5.29
C PHE A 438 -12.54 -9.09 4.47
N LEU A 439 -13.45 -10.01 4.78
CA LEU A 439 -13.69 -11.21 3.97
C LEU A 439 -14.98 -11.00 3.17
N GLN A 440 -14.86 -10.81 1.86
CA GLN A 440 -15.99 -10.43 1.02
C GLN A 440 -16.61 -11.63 0.29
N ASN A 441 -17.89 -11.88 0.60
CA ASN A 441 -18.80 -12.77 -0.13
C ASN A 441 -20.20 -12.13 -0.20
N THR A 442 -20.37 -11.15 -1.10
CA THR A 442 -21.65 -10.46 -1.35
C THR A 442 -22.42 -11.13 -2.48
N VAL A 443 -23.57 -11.75 -2.15
CA VAL A 443 -24.50 -12.39 -3.10
C VAL A 443 -25.09 -11.35 -4.05
N PRO A 444 -25.25 -11.62 -5.36
CA PRO A 444 -25.90 -10.70 -6.28
C PRO A 444 -27.40 -10.53 -5.98
N MET A 445 -27.80 -9.35 -5.49
CA MET A 445 -29.19 -9.04 -5.13
C MET A 445 -29.93 -8.26 -6.24
N PRO A 446 -31.06 -8.76 -6.78
CA PRO A 446 -31.89 -8.00 -7.70
C PRO A 446 -32.73 -6.94 -6.96
N GLU A 447 -32.45 -5.65 -7.19
CA GLU A 447 -33.12 -4.53 -6.50
C GLU A 447 -34.49 -4.18 -7.09
N LEU A 448 -35.43 -5.13 -7.05
CA LEU A 448 -36.81 -4.92 -7.48
C LEU A 448 -37.65 -4.26 -6.37
N THR A 449 -37.76 -2.92 -6.41
CA THR A 449 -38.72 -2.16 -5.60
C THR A 449 -40.13 -2.27 -6.17
N LEU A 450 -40.92 -3.22 -5.67
CA LEU A 450 -42.30 -3.47 -6.15
C LEU A 450 -43.38 -2.78 -5.28
N SER A 451 -43.00 -2.17 -4.16
CA SER A 451 -43.92 -1.51 -3.22
C SER A 451 -43.25 -0.40 -2.40
N GLN A 452 -44.06 0.51 -1.85
CA GLN A 452 -43.58 1.62 -1.01
C GLN A 452 -42.82 1.13 0.24
N THR A 453 -43.33 0.10 0.93
CA THR A 453 -42.69 -0.47 2.13
C THR A 453 -41.32 -1.08 1.81
N GLN A 454 -41.14 -1.66 0.61
CA GLN A 454 -39.83 -2.12 0.14
C GLN A 454 -38.91 -0.93 -0.21
N ALA A 455 -39.44 0.16 -0.79
CA ALA A 455 -38.66 1.37 -1.06
C ALA A 455 -38.17 2.04 0.24
N GLU A 456 -39.00 2.12 1.28
CA GLU A 456 -38.62 2.60 2.62
C GLU A 456 -37.56 1.67 3.27
N THR A 457 -37.74 0.35 3.16
CA THR A 457 -36.76 -0.64 3.65
C THR A 457 -35.41 -0.51 2.95
N ASN A 458 -35.41 -0.36 1.61
CA ASN A 458 -34.20 -0.18 0.81
C ASN A 458 -33.52 1.17 1.11
N THR A 459 -34.28 2.25 1.28
CA THR A 459 -33.76 3.57 1.66
C THR A 459 -33.04 3.51 3.02
N ASN A 460 -33.62 2.82 3.99
CA ASN A 460 -32.98 2.59 5.29
C ASN A 460 -31.72 1.71 5.16
N ARG A 461 -31.75 0.62 4.38
CA ARG A 461 -30.56 -0.21 4.09
C ARG A 461 -29.43 0.64 3.49
N LEU A 462 -29.71 1.44 2.45
CA LEU A 462 -28.73 2.32 1.80
C LEU A 462 -28.14 3.36 2.77
N LYS A 463 -28.96 3.96 3.64
CA LYS A 463 -28.49 4.90 4.68
C LYS A 463 -27.54 4.23 5.68
N ALA A 464 -27.83 3.00 6.09
CA ALA A 464 -26.97 2.25 7.00
C ALA A 464 -25.68 1.77 6.31
N GLN A 465 -25.75 1.32 5.05
CA GLN A 465 -24.59 0.98 4.22
C GLN A 465 -23.68 2.19 4.01
N GLY A 466 -24.23 3.37 3.68
CA GLY A 466 -23.45 4.61 3.58
C GLY A 466 -22.79 5.03 4.90
N SER A 467 -23.43 4.72 6.03
CA SER A 467 -22.85 4.93 7.36
C SER A 467 -21.68 3.97 7.64
N MET A 468 -21.73 2.73 7.12
CA MET A 468 -20.62 1.77 7.17
C MET A 468 -19.49 2.17 6.23
N MET A 469 -19.80 2.61 5.00
CA MET A 469 -18.83 3.18 4.07
C MET A 469 -18.07 4.36 4.70
N SER A 470 -18.77 5.28 5.36
CA SER A 470 -18.12 6.39 6.08
C SER A 470 -17.20 5.89 7.21
N ALA A 471 -17.59 4.85 7.96
CA ALA A 471 -16.74 4.28 9.00
C ALA A 471 -15.46 3.61 8.42
N VAL A 472 -15.56 2.84 7.33
CA VAL A 472 -14.41 2.17 6.71
C VAL A 472 -13.49 3.19 6.00
N ALA A 473 -14.05 4.23 5.39
CA ALA A 473 -13.29 5.30 4.75
C ALA A 473 -12.52 6.18 5.75
N CYS A 474 -13.10 6.44 6.93
CA CYS A 474 -12.47 7.27 7.96
C CYS A 474 -11.54 6.51 8.90
N ALA A 475 -11.65 5.17 8.99
CA ALA A 475 -10.78 4.36 9.83
C ALA A 475 -9.30 4.51 9.43
N SER A 476 -8.47 4.90 10.39
CA SER A 476 -7.04 5.13 10.24
C SER A 476 -6.22 3.84 10.22
N VAL A 477 -6.68 2.79 10.91
CA VAL A 477 -6.00 1.49 11.02
C VAL A 477 -5.75 0.80 9.66
N PRO A 478 -4.73 -0.08 9.57
CA PRO A 478 -4.49 -0.89 8.38
C PRO A 478 -5.72 -1.73 8.02
N LYS A 479 -6.01 -1.84 6.71
CA LYS A 479 -7.17 -2.54 6.17
C LYS A 479 -6.73 -3.49 5.06
N ILE A 480 -7.02 -4.78 5.22
CA ILE A 480 -6.78 -5.83 4.22
C ILE A 480 -8.14 -6.34 3.75
N THR A 481 -8.33 -6.53 2.45
CA THR A 481 -9.56 -7.12 1.91
C THR A 481 -9.23 -8.35 1.09
N ILE A 482 -9.90 -9.46 1.39
CA ILE A 482 -9.81 -10.73 0.68
C ILE A 482 -11.19 -11.02 0.08
N VAL A 483 -11.25 -11.15 -1.25
CA VAL A 483 -12.46 -11.59 -1.94
C VAL A 483 -12.46 -13.11 -1.93
N ILE A 484 -13.41 -13.70 -1.20
CA ILE A 484 -13.57 -15.15 -0.99
C ILE A 484 -14.76 -15.73 -1.78
N GLY A 485 -15.53 -14.87 -2.44
CA GLY A 485 -16.73 -15.24 -3.19
C GLY A 485 -17.24 -14.04 -4.00
N GLY A 486 -18.55 -13.78 -3.96
CA GLY A 486 -19.16 -12.72 -4.76
C GLY A 486 -18.68 -11.30 -4.39
N CYS A 487 -18.53 -10.43 -5.39
CA CYS A 487 -18.22 -9.00 -5.20
C CYS A 487 -19.14 -8.16 -6.08
N HIS A 488 -20.26 -7.69 -5.51
CA HIS A 488 -21.40 -7.20 -6.29
C HIS A 488 -22.02 -5.91 -5.72
N GLY A 489 -22.54 -5.08 -6.60
CA GLY A 489 -23.42 -3.93 -6.29
C GLY A 489 -22.83 -2.91 -5.31
N ALA A 490 -23.72 -2.18 -4.64
CA ALA A 490 -23.36 -1.17 -3.64
C ALA A 490 -22.66 -1.78 -2.40
N GLU A 491 -22.95 -3.05 -2.09
CA GLU A 491 -22.42 -3.73 -0.90
C GLU A 491 -20.89 -3.93 -0.99
N SER A 492 -20.35 -4.00 -2.20
CA SER A 492 -18.89 -4.01 -2.44
C SER A 492 -18.19 -2.77 -1.85
N TYR A 493 -18.70 -1.56 -2.07
CA TYR A 493 -18.10 -0.32 -1.56
C TYR A 493 -18.17 -0.19 -0.03
N ALA A 494 -19.09 -0.91 0.63
CA ALA A 494 -19.17 -0.95 2.10
C ALA A 494 -18.16 -1.93 2.73
N MET A 495 -17.70 -2.93 1.97
CA MET A 495 -16.70 -3.92 2.39
C MET A 495 -15.28 -3.63 1.85
N VAL A 496 -15.17 -2.79 0.81
CA VAL A 496 -13.92 -2.48 0.10
C VAL A 496 -13.72 -0.96 0.06
N LEU A 497 -12.84 -0.43 0.91
CA LEU A 497 -12.56 1.01 0.97
C LEU A 497 -11.08 1.31 1.24
N GLY A 498 -10.26 1.11 0.21
CA GLY A 498 -8.98 1.81 0.03
C GLY A 498 -9.13 2.83 -1.09
N ASP A 499 -8.94 4.12 -0.80
CA ASP A 499 -8.95 5.24 -1.76
C ASP A 499 -10.02 5.15 -2.89
N CYS A 500 -11.31 4.90 -2.59
CA CYS A 500 -12.34 4.70 -3.62
C CYS A 500 -12.47 5.84 -4.65
N LEU A 501 -11.98 7.05 -4.32
CA LEU A 501 -11.78 8.16 -5.27
C LEU A 501 -10.90 7.83 -6.50
N LYS A 502 -10.18 6.70 -6.53
CA LYS A 502 -9.36 6.25 -7.68
C LYS A 502 -10.09 5.29 -8.65
N ILE A 503 -11.25 4.72 -8.31
CA ILE A 503 -11.87 3.62 -9.09
C ILE A 503 -12.89 4.11 -10.15
N ILE A 504 -13.54 5.26 -9.94
CA ILE A 504 -14.68 5.73 -10.73
C ILE A 504 -14.42 5.83 -12.26
N LYS A 505 -13.20 6.19 -12.68
CA LYS A 505 -12.85 6.39 -14.10
C LYS A 505 -13.02 5.15 -15.01
N GLN A 506 -13.19 3.94 -14.47
CA GLN A 506 -13.36 2.74 -15.29
C GLN A 506 -14.84 2.38 -15.60
N GLN A 507 -15.82 2.95 -14.88
CA GLN A 507 -17.23 2.91 -15.30
C GLN A 507 -17.58 4.03 -16.30
N GLU A 508 -16.94 5.20 -16.18
CA GLU A 508 -17.16 6.32 -17.12
C GLU A 508 -16.87 5.95 -18.58
N TYR A 509 -15.94 5.02 -18.84
CA TYR A 509 -15.63 4.55 -20.20
C TYR A 509 -16.79 3.78 -20.87
N GLN A 510 -17.71 3.18 -20.10
CA GLN A 510 -18.92 2.53 -20.62
C GLN A 510 -20.13 3.47 -20.69
N LEU A 511 -20.08 4.63 -20.03
CA LEU A 511 -21.18 5.62 -19.99
C LEU A 511 -20.95 6.83 -20.90
N SER A 512 -19.77 6.99 -21.49
CA SER A 512 -19.36 8.18 -22.27
C SER A 512 -20.03 8.38 -23.65
N LYS A 513 -21.18 7.74 -23.91
CA LYS A 513 -22.04 8.03 -25.07
C LYS A 513 -23.16 9.02 -24.80
N GLU A 514 -23.46 9.34 -23.54
CA GLU A 514 -24.44 10.39 -23.21
C GLU A 514 -23.79 11.73 -22.86
N LYS A 515 -24.53 12.82 -23.13
CA LYS A 515 -23.97 14.17 -23.27
C LYS A 515 -23.69 14.83 -21.91
N LEU A 516 -22.42 15.16 -21.66
CA LEU A 516 -22.00 16.08 -20.61
C LEU A 516 -22.77 17.42 -20.68
N ARG A 517 -23.56 17.73 -19.64
CA ARG A 517 -24.04 19.09 -19.38
C ARG A 517 -24.08 19.42 -17.88
N THR A 518 -23.18 20.32 -17.50
CA THR A 518 -23.23 21.24 -16.33
C THR A 518 -23.17 20.65 -14.91
N PRO A 519 -22.63 21.40 -13.93
CA PRO A 519 -22.30 20.90 -12.61
C PRO A 519 -23.49 20.97 -11.63
N LEU A 520 -23.51 20.06 -10.67
CA LEU A 520 -24.41 20.10 -9.51
C LEU A 520 -23.61 19.92 -8.23
N LEU A 521 -23.63 20.93 -7.34
CA LEU A 521 -23.61 20.63 -5.91
C LEU A 521 -24.86 19.79 -5.62
N ARG A 522 -24.68 18.70 -4.86
CA ARG A 522 -25.80 18.04 -4.19
C ARG A 522 -25.84 18.51 -2.74
N MET A 523 -27.02 18.97 -2.32
CA MET A 523 -27.43 18.94 -0.90
C MET A 523 -27.92 17.54 -0.57
#